data_AF-A0A453KRX4-F1
#
_entry.id   AF-A0A453KRX4-F1
#
_cell.length_a   1.000
_cell.length_b   1.000
_cell.length_c   1.000
_cell.angle_alpha   90.00
_cell.angle_beta   90.00
_cell.angle_gamma   90.00
#
_symmetry.space_group_name_H-M   'P 1'
#
loop_
_entity.id
_entity.type
_entity.pdbx_description
1 polymer ?
#
loop_
_entity_poly.entity_id
_entity_poly.type
_entity_poly.pdbx_seq_one_letter_code
_entity_poly.pdbx_strand_id
1 'polypeptide(L)'
;MFMYSGVSEAKSLLQVVGTLFTHHQKCVIVDTQATGNNRKITAFLGGLDLCDGRYDTPEHRLFKDLTTVFKDDFHNPTFPVNKSDGPRQPWHDLHCKIEGPAAYDILTNFEQRWKKSAKWKVSVRRAVSWHHDTLVKINRMSWIVSPSADEQNAHVCEENDPENWHVQIFRSIDSGSVKGFPKDVQEAESQNLVCAKNLQIDKSIHNAYVKAIRSAQHFIYIENQYFIGSSYYWSSHKGAGAENLIPIELAIKIARKIAAREPFAAYIIIPMWPEGNPTTAPMQEILYWQGQTMSMMYKIIADALRKEGLDDAHPQDYLNFYCLGKREVTAEVPAPTSHSNENSPLRLAQKFRRFMIYVHSKGMIIDDEFVLIGSANINQRSLDGLRDTEIAMGAYQPHHSWAGSQGPPRGQARPPLFTHLCRSG
;
A
#
# COMPACT_ATOMS: atom_id res chain seq x y z
N MET A 1 7.58 -15.79 -7.55
CA MET A 1 6.45 -16.02 -6.63
C MET A 1 6.52 -17.48 -6.22
N PHE A 2 7.09 -17.77 -5.05
CA PHE A 2 7.24 -19.14 -4.54
C PHE A 2 6.90 -19.12 -3.04
N MET A 3 5.88 -19.89 -2.65
CA MET A 3 5.79 -20.46 -1.30
C MET A 3 5.56 -21.96 -1.53
N TYR A 4 6.59 -22.77 -1.29
CA TYR A 4 6.49 -24.23 -1.36
C TYR A 4 6.02 -24.77 -0.01
N SER A 5 5.07 -25.69 -0.03
CA SER A 5 4.68 -26.54 1.09
C SER A 5 5.82 -27.50 1.44
N GLY A 6 6.12 -27.63 2.72
CA GLY A 6 7.20 -28.49 3.21
C GLY A 6 6.82 -29.96 3.21
N VAL A 7 7.65 -30.79 2.59
CA VAL A 7 7.99 -32.14 3.05
C VAL A 7 9.51 -32.31 2.85
N SER A 8 10.16 -32.83 3.90
CA SER A 8 11.59 -33.10 4.10
C SER A 8 12.52 -33.11 2.87
N GLU A 9 13.53 -32.25 2.87
CA GLU A 9 14.95 -32.62 3.04
C GLU A 9 15.86 -31.42 2.77
N ALA A 10 16.74 -31.16 3.74
CA ALA A 10 17.82 -30.21 3.61
C ALA A 10 18.81 -30.70 2.55
N LYS A 11 18.92 -30.00 1.41
CA LYS A 11 20.12 -29.78 0.56
C LYS A 11 19.71 -29.41 -0.88
N SER A 12 19.44 -28.12 -1.13
CA SER A 12 19.67 -27.48 -2.45
C SER A 12 19.33 -25.98 -2.40
N LEU A 13 19.84 -25.28 -1.40
CA LEU A 13 19.90 -23.81 -1.44
C LEU A 13 21.17 -23.41 -2.17
N LEU A 14 21.15 -23.37 -3.51
CA LEU A 14 21.97 -22.45 -4.30
C LEU A 14 21.60 -22.52 -5.79
N GLN A 15 21.28 -21.34 -6.31
CA GLN A 15 21.35 -20.93 -7.70
C GLN A 15 20.10 -21.11 -8.58
N VAL A 16 19.12 -20.21 -8.39
CA VAL A 16 18.25 -19.75 -9.48
C VAL A 16 18.16 -18.22 -9.42
N VAL A 17 18.67 -17.58 -10.48
CA VAL A 17 18.59 -16.17 -10.92
C VAL A 17 17.70 -15.22 -10.08
N GLY A 18 18.32 -14.30 -9.32
CA GLY A 18 17.67 -13.16 -8.64
C GLY A 18 17.28 -13.38 -7.17
N THR A 19 17.24 -12.32 -6.36
CA THR A 19 16.73 -12.37 -4.97
C THR A 19 15.21 -12.62 -4.98
N LEU A 20 14.71 -13.55 -4.14
CA LEU A 20 13.28 -13.95 -4.05
C LEU A 20 12.29 -12.80 -3.74
N PHE A 21 12.81 -11.69 -3.22
CA PHE A 21 12.11 -10.50 -2.75
C PHE A 21 12.62 -9.24 -3.44
N THR A 22 11.81 -8.18 -3.40
CA THR A 22 12.03 -6.93 -4.14
C THR A 22 12.17 -5.73 -3.21
N HIS A 23 12.79 -4.65 -3.72
CA HIS A 23 12.67 -3.34 -3.11
C HIS A 23 11.43 -2.64 -3.67
N HIS A 24 10.36 -2.58 -2.87
CA HIS A 24 9.04 -2.18 -3.35
C HIS A 24 8.62 -0.76 -2.92
N GLN A 25 9.51 -0.04 -2.21
CA GLN A 25 9.34 1.38 -1.88
C GLN A 25 9.32 2.25 -3.16
N LYS A 26 8.25 3.06 -3.33
CA LYS A 26 8.19 4.13 -4.33
C LYS A 26 8.33 5.46 -3.62
N CYS A 27 9.41 6.18 -3.88
CA CYS A 27 9.59 7.52 -3.32
C CYS A 27 10.37 8.45 -4.25
N VAL A 28 10.02 9.73 -4.20
CA VAL A 28 10.79 10.83 -4.80
C VAL A 28 11.14 11.80 -3.68
N ILE A 29 12.41 12.18 -3.56
CA ILE A 29 12.90 13.12 -2.55
C ILE A 29 13.61 14.24 -3.28
N VAL A 30 13.17 15.47 -3.05
CA VAL A 30 13.72 16.67 -3.70
C VAL A 30 13.89 17.78 -2.68
N ASP A 31 14.86 18.65 -2.90
CA ASP A 31 14.88 19.94 -2.24
C ASP A 31 13.90 20.89 -2.93
N THR A 32 13.11 21.62 -2.16
CA THR A 32 12.17 22.64 -2.64
C THR A 32 12.45 23.98 -1.97
N GLN A 33 11.83 25.04 -2.49
CA GLN A 33 11.97 26.38 -1.94
C GLN A 33 11.43 26.44 -0.49
N ALA A 34 12.23 26.98 0.42
CA ALA A 34 11.82 27.33 1.78
C ALA A 34 11.72 28.85 1.94
N THR A 35 11.64 29.34 3.18
CA THR A 35 11.64 30.78 3.47
C THR A 35 12.96 31.44 3.06
N GLY A 36 12.88 32.63 2.45
CA GLY A 36 14.07 33.37 1.98
C GLY A 36 14.85 32.64 0.88
N ASN A 37 16.18 32.58 1.01
CA ASN A 37 17.06 31.87 0.08
C ASN A 37 17.36 30.41 0.49
N ASN A 38 16.65 29.90 1.50
CA ASN A 38 16.84 28.54 1.99
C ASN A 38 16.03 27.53 1.18
N ARG A 39 16.41 26.26 1.32
CA ARG A 39 15.72 25.11 0.75
C ARG A 39 15.28 24.15 1.85
N LYS A 40 14.27 23.34 1.57
CA LYS A 40 13.76 22.29 2.47
C LYS A 40 13.61 20.98 1.72
N ILE A 41 13.59 19.87 2.43
CA ILE A 41 13.29 18.57 1.84
C ILE A 41 11.77 18.40 1.69
N THR A 42 11.35 17.98 0.51
CA THR A 42 9.99 17.53 0.22
C THR A 42 10.08 16.11 -0.33
N ALA A 43 9.20 15.24 0.15
CA ALA A 43 9.17 13.85 -0.27
C ALA A 43 7.79 13.47 -0.81
N PHE A 44 7.78 12.48 -1.69
CA PHE A 44 6.58 11.86 -2.20
C PHE A 44 6.68 10.36 -1.98
N LEU A 45 5.62 9.72 -1.52
CA LEU A 45 5.55 8.27 -1.42
C LEU A 45 4.11 7.76 -1.54
N GLY A 46 3.97 6.50 -1.95
CA GLY A 46 2.67 5.84 -2.14
C GLY A 46 2.79 4.58 -2.99
N GLY A 47 1.73 4.27 -3.74
CA GLY A 47 1.68 3.10 -4.63
C GLY A 47 2.22 3.35 -6.05
N LEU A 48 2.25 4.60 -6.51
CA LEU A 48 2.69 4.94 -7.87
C LEU A 48 4.20 4.88 -8.06
N ASP A 49 4.65 3.98 -8.93
CA ASP A 49 5.98 3.99 -9.53
C ASP A 49 6.03 4.98 -10.73
N LEU A 50 7.20 5.58 -10.98
CA LEU A 50 7.44 6.37 -12.20
C LEU A 50 7.76 5.45 -13.39
N CYS A 51 6.74 4.75 -13.88
CA CYS A 51 6.86 3.80 -15.00
C CYS A 51 5.56 3.72 -15.81
N ASP A 52 5.58 2.87 -16.84
CA ASP A 52 4.49 2.72 -17.80
C ASP A 52 3.17 2.24 -17.17
N GLY A 53 2.05 2.72 -17.69
CA GLY A 53 0.69 2.33 -17.32
C GLY A 53 0.16 2.97 -16.03
N ARG A 54 0.97 3.79 -15.33
CA ARG A 54 0.57 4.40 -14.05
C ARG A 54 -0.16 5.73 -14.22
N TYR A 55 0.02 6.41 -15.36
CA TYR A 55 -0.68 7.66 -15.61
C TYR A 55 -2.17 7.39 -15.85
N ASP A 56 -3.02 8.01 -15.04
CA ASP A 56 -4.46 7.96 -15.21
C ASP A 56 -5.14 9.18 -14.58
N THR A 57 -6.43 9.32 -14.82
CA THR A 57 -7.30 10.28 -14.15
C THR A 57 -8.51 9.54 -13.56
N PRO A 58 -9.29 10.14 -12.64
CA PRO A 58 -10.51 9.51 -12.11
C PRO A 58 -11.56 9.14 -13.19
N GLU A 59 -11.41 9.64 -14.42
CA GLU A 59 -12.21 9.17 -15.54
C GLU A 59 -11.93 7.70 -15.89
N HIS A 60 -10.73 7.17 -15.63
CA HIS A 60 -10.35 5.77 -15.89
C HIS A 60 -10.74 5.26 -17.28
N ARG A 61 -10.40 6.04 -18.31
CA ARG A 61 -10.81 5.82 -19.71
C ARG A 61 -10.36 4.45 -20.23
N LEU A 62 -11.26 3.69 -20.86
CA LEU A 62 -10.95 2.35 -21.41
C LEU A 62 -10.51 2.41 -22.88
N PHE A 63 -11.28 3.14 -23.70
CA PHE A 63 -11.10 3.23 -25.15
C PHE A 63 -10.84 4.65 -25.64
N LYS A 64 -11.18 5.66 -24.83
CA LYS A 64 -10.96 7.07 -25.17
C LYS A 64 -9.47 7.43 -25.01
N ASP A 65 -8.96 8.26 -25.93
CA ASP A 65 -7.61 8.84 -25.91
C ASP A 65 -6.45 7.84 -26.04
N LEU A 66 -6.72 6.63 -26.55
CA LEU A 66 -5.69 5.60 -26.78
C LEU A 66 -4.60 6.02 -27.77
N THR A 67 -4.95 6.87 -28.75
CA THR A 67 -4.01 7.37 -29.77
C THR A 67 -3.46 8.76 -29.45
N THR A 68 -3.85 9.33 -28.32
CA THR A 68 -3.40 10.65 -27.83
C THR A 68 -2.63 10.48 -26.52
N VAL A 69 -3.30 10.62 -25.38
CA VAL A 69 -2.71 10.62 -24.04
C VAL A 69 -2.04 9.28 -23.71
N PHE A 70 -2.62 8.16 -24.16
CA PHE A 70 -2.13 6.81 -23.83
C PHE A 70 -1.35 6.16 -24.97
N LYS A 71 -1.02 6.87 -26.05
CA LYS A 71 -0.39 6.30 -27.25
C LYS A 71 0.89 5.53 -26.95
N ASP A 72 1.75 6.14 -26.15
CA ASP A 72 3.05 5.61 -25.76
C ASP A 72 3.05 5.03 -24.33
N ASP A 73 1.88 5.00 -23.69
CA ASP A 73 1.67 4.53 -22.31
C ASP A 73 0.50 3.53 -22.18
N PHE A 74 0.18 2.82 -23.28
CA PHE A 74 -0.86 1.80 -23.25
C PHE A 74 -0.41 0.61 -22.41
N HIS A 75 -1.20 0.28 -21.39
CA HIS A 75 -0.95 -0.86 -20.51
C HIS A 75 -2.17 -1.79 -20.43
N ASN A 76 -1.96 -3.09 -20.70
CA ASN A 76 -2.91 -4.15 -20.37
C ASN A 76 -2.17 -5.51 -20.37
N PRO A 77 -1.84 -6.05 -19.20
CA PRO A 77 -1.12 -7.32 -19.08
C PRO A 77 -2.05 -8.54 -19.01
N THR A 78 -3.37 -8.36 -19.08
CA THR A 78 -4.34 -9.46 -18.92
C THR A 78 -4.40 -10.34 -20.16
N PHE A 79 -4.29 -9.74 -21.33
CA PHE A 79 -4.27 -10.42 -22.63
C PHE A 79 -3.57 -9.53 -23.67
N PRO A 80 -3.06 -10.07 -24.79
CA PRO A 80 -2.48 -9.26 -25.87
C PRO A 80 -3.55 -8.36 -26.50
N VAL A 81 -3.32 -7.04 -26.53
CA VAL A 81 -4.23 -6.04 -27.11
C VAL A 81 -3.48 -5.15 -28.09
N ASN A 82 -4.10 -4.83 -29.22
CA ASN A 82 -3.64 -3.74 -30.07
C ASN A 82 -3.86 -2.42 -29.32
N LYS A 83 -2.79 -1.65 -29.11
CA LYS A 83 -2.82 -0.42 -28.27
C LYS A 83 -3.89 0.59 -28.69
N SER A 84 -4.22 0.67 -29.99
CA SER A 84 -5.24 1.57 -30.52
C SER A 84 -6.69 1.08 -30.33
N ASP A 85 -6.88 -0.19 -29.99
CA ASP A 85 -8.19 -0.86 -30.00
C ASP A 85 -8.79 -1.01 -28.59
N GLY A 86 -7.94 -1.04 -27.56
CA GLY A 86 -8.33 -1.20 -26.18
C GLY A 86 -9.05 -2.53 -25.86
N PRO A 87 -9.59 -2.66 -24.63
CA PRO A 87 -9.45 -1.69 -23.55
C PRO A 87 -8.02 -1.68 -23.00
N ARG A 88 -7.49 -0.50 -22.65
CA ARG A 88 -6.37 -0.45 -21.69
C ARG A 88 -6.88 -0.90 -20.32
N GLN A 89 -5.97 -1.18 -19.39
CA GLN A 89 -6.29 -1.37 -17.98
C GLN A 89 -6.11 -0.03 -17.24
N PRO A 90 -7.19 0.60 -16.76
CA PRO A 90 -7.09 1.78 -15.90
C PRO A 90 -6.36 1.51 -14.59
N TRP A 91 -5.73 2.55 -14.05
CA TRP A 91 -4.89 2.49 -12.86
C TRP A 91 -5.46 3.41 -11.77
N HIS A 92 -6.01 2.81 -10.71
CA HIS A 92 -6.48 3.53 -9.52
C HIS A 92 -5.49 3.31 -8.39
N ASP A 93 -4.95 4.40 -7.84
CA ASP A 93 -3.86 4.34 -6.87
C ASP A 93 -3.86 5.57 -5.96
N LEU A 94 -3.08 5.49 -4.88
CA LEU A 94 -2.91 6.54 -3.88
C LEU A 94 -1.43 6.92 -3.75
N HIS A 95 -1.18 8.22 -3.65
CA HIS A 95 0.14 8.79 -3.43
C HIS A 95 0.00 10.09 -2.66
N CYS A 96 1.04 10.50 -1.94
CA CYS A 96 1.00 11.77 -1.22
C CYS A 96 2.33 12.53 -1.34
N LYS A 97 2.25 13.82 -1.02
CA LYS A 97 3.38 14.72 -0.81
C LYS A 97 3.51 14.96 0.69
N ILE A 98 4.74 14.91 1.19
CA ILE A 98 5.08 15.10 2.60
C ILE A 98 6.07 16.26 2.68
N GLU A 99 5.72 17.22 3.51
CA GLU A 99 6.55 18.36 3.88
C GLU A 99 6.70 18.39 5.41
N GLY A 100 7.72 19.10 5.90
CA GLY A 100 8.00 19.16 7.32
C GLY A 100 9.03 18.11 7.78
N PRO A 101 9.19 17.93 9.10
CA PRO A 101 10.18 17.02 9.67
C PRO A 101 10.09 15.57 9.13
N ALA A 102 8.88 15.05 8.90
CA ALA A 102 8.66 13.70 8.37
C ALA A 102 9.29 13.46 6.98
N ALA A 103 9.52 14.51 6.18
CA ALA A 103 10.23 14.37 4.90
C ALA A 103 11.71 13.96 5.10
N TYR A 104 12.32 14.33 6.23
CA TYR A 104 13.69 13.97 6.58
C TYR A 104 13.81 12.53 7.07
N ASP A 105 12.74 11.93 7.59
CA ASP A 105 12.70 10.51 7.92
C ASP A 105 12.75 9.65 6.65
N ILE A 106 12.06 10.08 5.60
CA ILE A 106 12.08 9.43 4.27
C ILE A 106 13.47 9.57 3.64
N LEU A 107 14.08 10.76 3.74
CA LEU A 107 15.47 10.96 3.36
C LEU A 107 16.40 10.02 4.14
N THR A 108 16.26 9.93 5.46
CA THR A 108 17.05 9.04 6.30
C THR A 108 16.93 7.59 5.85
N ASN A 109 15.72 7.12 5.54
CA ASN A 109 15.50 5.80 4.96
C ASN A 109 16.28 5.62 3.65
N PHE A 110 16.22 6.59 2.72
CA PHE A 110 16.99 6.54 1.48
C PHE A 110 18.50 6.48 1.75
N GLU A 111 19.02 7.34 2.65
CA GLU A 111 20.45 7.36 2.96
C GLU A 111 20.93 6.04 3.58
N GLN A 112 20.14 5.46 4.49
CA GLN A 112 20.44 4.19 5.14
C GLN A 112 20.54 3.06 4.11
N ARG A 113 19.63 3.02 3.13
CA ARG A 113 19.64 2.06 2.02
C ARG A 113 20.80 2.32 1.07
N TRP A 114 21.04 3.57 0.68
CA TRP A 114 22.17 3.95 -0.17
C TRP A 114 23.50 3.50 0.44
N LYS A 115 23.72 3.79 1.73
CA LYS A 115 24.93 3.41 2.48
C LYS A 115 25.13 1.89 2.57
N LYS A 116 24.05 1.10 2.47
CA LYS A 116 24.12 -0.37 2.44
C LYS A 116 24.46 -0.89 1.04
N SER A 117 23.87 -0.29 0.01
CA SER A 117 23.98 -0.74 -1.39
C SER A 117 25.23 -0.23 -2.10
N ALA A 118 25.71 0.97 -1.76
CA ALA A 118 26.91 1.57 -2.36
C ALA A 118 28.14 0.71 -2.03
N LYS A 119 28.68 0.02 -3.05
CA LYS A 119 29.88 -0.82 -2.90
C LYS A 119 31.11 0.04 -3.08
N TRP A 120 31.81 0.33 -1.99
CA TRP A 120 33.16 0.91 -2.07
C TRP A 120 34.12 -0.11 -2.70
N LYS A 121 34.30 -0.05 -4.02
CA LYS A 121 35.30 -0.87 -4.73
C LYS A 121 36.65 -0.18 -4.66
N VAL A 122 37.51 -0.58 -3.72
CA VAL A 122 38.96 -0.31 -3.85
C VAL A 122 39.51 -1.26 -4.92
N SER A 123 39.72 -0.75 -6.13
CA SER A 123 40.55 -1.46 -7.11
C SER A 123 42.01 -1.24 -6.75
N VAL A 124 42.73 -2.31 -6.41
CA VAL A 124 44.18 -2.28 -6.09
C VAL A 124 45.03 -1.92 -7.34
N ARG A 125 44.42 -1.74 -8.53
CA ARG A 125 45.16 -1.54 -9.80
C ARG A 125 44.78 -0.30 -10.62
N ARG A 126 43.83 0.54 -10.19
CA ARG A 126 43.55 1.80 -10.88
C ARG A 126 43.15 2.86 -9.87
N ALA A 127 43.67 4.08 -10.07
CA ALA A 127 43.33 5.27 -9.31
C ALA A 127 41.84 5.30 -8.98
N VAL A 128 41.54 5.50 -7.71
CA VAL A 128 40.20 5.55 -7.13
C VAL A 128 39.32 6.47 -8.00
N SER A 129 38.30 5.91 -8.66
CA SER A 129 37.29 6.73 -9.33
C SER A 129 36.41 7.35 -8.23
N TRP A 130 36.78 8.53 -7.76
CA TRP A 130 36.16 9.24 -6.64
C TRP A 130 34.74 9.78 -6.90
N HIS A 131 34.15 9.53 -8.07
CA HIS A 131 33.14 10.47 -8.59
C HIS A 131 31.70 9.98 -8.76
N HIS A 132 31.35 8.70 -8.53
CA HIS A 132 30.02 8.22 -8.94
C HIS A 132 29.06 7.78 -7.82
N ASP A 133 29.54 7.43 -6.61
CA ASP A 133 28.69 6.84 -5.56
C ASP A 133 28.58 7.67 -4.26
N THR A 134 29.06 8.92 -4.26
CA THR A 134 29.12 9.75 -3.04
C THR A 134 27.77 10.39 -2.75
N LEU A 135 27.11 9.93 -1.68
CA LEU A 135 25.94 10.60 -1.12
C LEU A 135 26.36 11.90 -0.43
N VAL A 136 25.80 13.02 -0.89
CA VAL A 136 26.12 14.33 -0.31
C VAL A 136 25.49 14.44 1.08
N LYS A 137 26.27 14.95 2.04
CA LYS A 137 25.83 15.14 3.42
C LYS A 137 25.02 16.42 3.54
N ILE A 138 23.70 16.31 3.39
CA ILE A 138 22.77 17.45 3.42
C ILE A 138 22.90 18.26 4.72
N ASN A 139 23.17 17.61 5.85
CA ASN A 139 23.40 18.28 7.13
C ASN A 139 24.63 19.22 7.18
N ARG A 140 25.47 19.25 6.13
CA ARG A 140 26.58 20.19 6.01
C ARG A 140 26.24 21.42 5.17
N MET A 141 25.05 21.47 4.58
CA MET A 141 24.59 22.59 3.76
C MET A 141 23.78 23.53 4.62
N SER A 142 24.34 24.68 4.99
CA SER A 142 23.68 25.66 5.87
C SER A 142 22.43 26.30 5.23
N TRP A 143 22.28 26.22 3.92
CA TRP A 143 21.13 26.73 3.18
C TRP A 143 19.99 25.71 3.01
N ILE A 144 20.17 24.46 3.46
CA ILE A 144 19.08 23.49 3.55
C ILE A 144 18.65 23.43 5.01
N VAL A 145 17.39 23.79 5.26
CA VAL A 145 16.77 23.71 6.59
C VAL A 145 16.92 22.28 7.11
N SER A 146 17.20 22.11 8.40
CA SER A 146 17.29 20.78 8.99
C SER A 146 16.51 20.77 10.31
N PRO A 147 15.61 19.79 10.54
CA PRO A 147 14.84 19.73 11.78
C PRO A 147 15.70 19.71 13.05
N SER A 148 16.92 19.17 12.97
CA SER A 148 17.84 19.11 14.11
C SER A 148 18.62 20.40 14.38
N ALA A 149 18.65 21.33 13.43
CA ALA A 149 19.39 22.59 13.54
C ALA A 149 18.47 23.81 13.62
N ASP A 150 17.30 23.74 12.99
CA ASP A 150 16.33 24.83 12.88
C ASP A 150 14.92 24.22 12.78
N GLU A 151 14.42 23.80 13.94
CA GLU A 151 13.13 23.13 14.08
C GLU A 151 11.98 24.02 13.58
N GLN A 152 11.95 25.29 13.99
CA GLN A 152 10.88 26.22 13.63
C GLN A 152 10.73 26.37 12.11
N ASN A 153 11.83 26.57 11.38
CA ASN A 153 11.77 26.71 9.91
C ASN A 153 11.55 25.36 9.20
N ALA A 154 11.76 24.23 9.89
CA ALA A 154 11.48 22.92 9.34
C ALA A 154 9.99 22.58 9.36
N HIS A 155 9.20 23.18 10.26
CA HIS A 155 7.74 23.02 10.28
C HIS A 155 7.06 23.73 9.10
N VAL A 156 5.95 23.15 8.64
CA VAL A 156 5.16 23.71 7.54
C VAL A 156 4.23 24.81 8.03
N CYS A 157 3.64 24.61 9.20
CA CYS A 157 2.73 25.52 9.89
C CYS A 157 2.91 25.37 11.41
N GLU A 158 2.33 26.29 12.17
CA GLU A 158 2.35 26.26 13.63
C GLU A 158 1.43 25.15 14.19
N GLU A 159 1.71 24.69 15.41
CA GLU A 159 0.96 23.60 16.05
C GLU A 159 -0.55 23.89 16.19
N ASN A 160 -0.90 25.16 16.42
CA ASN A 160 -2.29 25.61 16.56
C ASN A 160 -2.99 25.90 15.22
N ASP A 161 -2.30 25.71 14.09
CA ASP A 161 -2.91 25.86 12.77
C ASP A 161 -3.87 24.68 12.50
N PRO A 162 -5.16 24.91 12.17
CA PRO A 162 -6.10 23.83 11.87
C PRO A 162 -5.67 22.95 10.69
N GLU A 163 -4.87 23.48 9.77
CA GLU A 163 -4.34 22.73 8.62
C GLU A 163 -3.09 21.91 8.98
N ASN A 164 -2.64 21.92 10.23
CA ASN A 164 -1.49 21.14 10.70
C ASN A 164 -1.74 19.63 10.62
N TRP A 165 -0.66 18.89 10.41
CA TRP A 165 -0.66 17.43 10.33
C TRP A 165 0.41 16.83 11.22
N HIS A 166 0.02 15.83 12.02
CA HIS A 166 0.97 14.95 12.68
C HIS A 166 1.22 13.75 11.79
N VAL A 167 2.47 13.59 11.35
CA VAL A 167 2.87 12.56 10.39
C VAL A 167 3.94 11.66 10.99
N GLN A 168 3.78 10.36 10.83
CA GLN A 168 4.78 9.36 11.20
C GLN A 168 5.10 8.46 10.01
N ILE A 169 6.38 8.20 9.77
CA ILE A 169 6.85 7.29 8.72
C ILE A 169 7.03 5.88 9.28
N PHE A 170 6.57 4.90 8.52
CA PHE A 170 6.62 3.48 8.85
C PHE A 170 7.29 2.69 7.72
N ARG A 171 7.91 1.56 8.06
CA ARG A 171 8.58 0.69 7.09
C ARG A 171 8.34 -0.80 7.35
N SER A 172 8.58 -1.57 6.30
CA SER A 172 8.92 -2.99 6.38
C SER A 172 10.32 -3.13 5.81
N ILE A 173 11.34 -3.33 6.64
CA ILE A 173 12.74 -3.38 6.17
C ILE A 173 13.63 -4.05 7.22
N ASP A 174 14.71 -4.71 6.79
CA ASP A 174 15.67 -5.34 7.69
C ASP A 174 17.09 -4.75 7.57
N SER A 175 17.93 -5.09 8.55
CA SER A 175 19.37 -4.76 8.61
C SER A 175 20.20 -5.29 7.42
N GLY A 176 19.65 -6.22 6.63
CA GLY A 176 20.20 -6.67 5.34
C GLY A 176 20.01 -5.65 4.22
N SER A 177 19.03 -4.75 4.35
CA SER A 177 18.69 -3.71 3.36
C SER A 177 19.12 -2.30 3.77
N VAL A 178 19.50 -2.07 5.03
CA VAL A 178 19.94 -0.77 5.56
C VAL A 178 21.25 -0.83 6.31
N LYS A 179 21.93 0.32 6.41
CA LYS A 179 23.03 0.56 7.34
C LYS A 179 22.57 1.53 8.42
N GLY A 180 22.92 1.26 9.67
CA GLY A 180 22.63 2.14 10.81
C GLY A 180 21.66 1.58 11.84
N PHE A 181 21.10 0.38 11.63
CA PHE A 181 20.37 -0.31 12.70
C PHE A 181 21.30 -0.67 13.86
N PRO A 182 20.82 -0.57 15.11
CA PRO A 182 21.58 -0.96 16.28
C PRO A 182 21.93 -2.44 16.23
N LYS A 183 23.13 -2.78 16.72
CA LYS A 183 23.60 -4.17 16.76
C LYS A 183 23.18 -4.87 18.04
N ASP A 184 23.10 -4.12 19.13
CA ASP A 184 22.66 -4.63 20.42
C ASP A 184 21.14 -4.89 20.39
N VAL A 185 20.73 -6.00 21.01
CA VAL A 185 19.33 -6.45 21.00
C VAL A 185 18.46 -5.51 21.84
N GLN A 186 18.94 -5.05 22.99
CA GLN A 186 18.18 -4.16 23.87
C GLN A 186 18.00 -2.80 23.22
N GLU A 187 19.05 -2.28 22.57
CA GLU A 187 18.96 -1.04 21.80
C GLU A 187 17.98 -1.18 20.62
N ALA A 188 18.03 -2.28 19.88
CA ALA A 188 17.09 -2.57 18.80
C ALA A 188 15.63 -2.63 19.27
N GLU A 189 15.38 -3.36 20.36
CA GLU A 189 14.05 -3.47 20.95
C GLU A 189 13.54 -2.12 21.48
N SER A 190 14.40 -1.28 22.05
CA SER A 190 14.05 0.08 22.48
C SER A 190 13.60 0.99 21.32
N GLN A 191 14.05 0.67 20.10
CA GLN A 191 13.64 1.33 18.85
C GLN A 191 12.48 0.59 18.14
N ASN A 192 11.82 -0.34 18.83
CA ASN A 192 10.73 -1.18 18.31
C ASN A 192 11.12 -2.09 17.13
N LEU A 193 12.40 -2.41 16.99
CA LEU A 193 12.86 -3.40 16.02
C LEU A 193 12.72 -4.81 16.60
N VAL A 194 12.34 -5.75 15.74
CA VAL A 194 12.32 -7.18 16.08
C VAL A 194 13.66 -7.80 15.73
N CYS A 195 14.28 -8.51 16.69
CA CYS A 195 15.50 -9.26 16.44
C CYS A 195 15.17 -10.72 16.10
N ALA A 196 15.52 -11.18 14.90
CA ALA A 196 15.37 -12.59 14.53
C ALA A 196 16.51 -13.05 13.60
N LYS A 197 17.06 -14.24 13.84
CA LYS A 197 18.09 -14.87 12.99
C LYS A 197 19.26 -13.93 12.63
N ASN A 198 19.76 -13.17 13.61
CA ASN A 198 20.82 -12.16 13.46
C ASN A 198 20.47 -10.94 12.57
N LEU A 199 19.19 -10.69 12.33
CA LEU A 199 18.69 -9.50 11.65
C LEU A 199 17.86 -8.66 12.62
N GLN A 200 18.07 -7.35 12.60
CA GLN A 200 17.11 -6.38 13.12
C GLN A 200 16.08 -6.08 12.02
N ILE A 201 14.81 -6.11 12.39
CA ILE A 201 13.66 -6.05 11.48
C ILE A 201 12.74 -4.93 11.93
N ASP A 202 12.51 -3.98 11.05
CA ASP A 202 11.47 -2.97 11.16
C ASP A 202 10.20 -3.52 10.49
N LYS A 203 9.16 -3.71 11.29
CA LYS A 203 7.81 -4.10 10.84
C LYS A 203 6.77 -3.05 11.25
N SER A 204 7.20 -1.80 11.35
CA SER A 204 6.37 -0.71 11.85
C SER A 204 5.13 -0.43 11.00
N ILE A 205 5.12 -0.77 9.71
CA ILE A 205 3.89 -0.72 8.88
C ILE A 205 2.82 -1.66 9.43
N HIS A 206 3.17 -2.93 9.68
CA HIS A 206 2.23 -3.91 10.24
C HIS A 206 1.71 -3.44 11.60
N ASN A 207 2.59 -2.97 12.47
CA ASN A 207 2.22 -2.45 13.78
C ASN A 207 1.28 -1.23 13.68
N ALA A 208 1.54 -0.32 12.73
CA ALA A 208 0.70 0.86 12.49
C ALA A 208 -0.71 0.47 12.04
N TYR A 209 -0.83 -0.47 11.08
CA TYR A 209 -2.12 -1.01 10.68
C TYR A 209 -2.88 -1.61 11.87
N VAL A 210 -2.23 -2.48 12.65
CA VAL A 210 -2.85 -3.13 13.82
C VAL A 210 -3.32 -2.10 14.85
N LYS A 211 -2.47 -1.11 15.17
CA LYS A 211 -2.82 -0.06 16.14
C LYS A 211 -3.99 0.79 15.64
N ALA A 212 -3.99 1.17 14.37
CA ALA A 212 -5.06 1.96 13.76
C ALA A 212 -6.40 1.20 13.76
N ILE A 213 -6.40 -0.08 13.34
CA ILE A 213 -7.60 -0.95 13.37
C ILE A 213 -8.13 -1.09 14.79
N ARG A 214 -7.26 -1.33 15.78
CA ARG A 214 -7.66 -1.47 17.18
C ARG A 214 -8.27 -0.19 17.75
N SER A 215 -7.82 0.96 17.28
CA SER A 215 -8.29 2.28 17.74
C SER A 215 -9.61 2.71 17.08
N ALA A 216 -9.95 2.14 15.92
CA ALA A 216 -11.15 2.49 15.16
C ALA A 216 -12.45 2.36 15.97
N GLN A 217 -13.31 3.36 15.87
CA GLN A 217 -14.56 3.49 16.60
C GLN A 217 -15.81 3.44 15.72
N HIS A 218 -15.73 3.93 14.49
CA HIS A 218 -16.90 4.15 13.62
C HIS A 218 -16.81 3.35 12.32
N PHE A 219 -15.72 3.49 11.56
CA PHE A 219 -15.55 2.73 10.33
C PHE A 219 -14.10 2.63 9.88
N ILE A 220 -13.87 1.68 8.98
CA ILE A 220 -12.58 1.48 8.31
C ILE A 220 -12.81 1.43 6.81
N TYR A 221 -12.06 2.22 6.05
CA TYR A 221 -12.02 2.14 4.60
C TYR A 221 -10.62 1.73 4.14
N ILE A 222 -10.50 0.70 3.31
CA ILE A 222 -9.23 0.20 2.81
C ILE A 222 -9.30 0.08 1.30
N GLU A 223 -8.28 0.59 0.62
CA GLU A 223 -7.99 0.23 -0.77
C GLU A 223 -6.65 -0.50 -0.82
N ASN A 224 -6.64 -1.72 -1.33
CA ASN A 224 -5.41 -2.49 -1.42
C ASN A 224 -5.35 -3.40 -2.64
N GLN A 225 -4.18 -3.53 -3.26
CA GLN A 225 -3.96 -4.46 -4.36
C GLN A 225 -4.11 -5.94 -3.96
N TYR A 226 -3.79 -6.28 -2.70
CA TYR A 226 -3.95 -7.63 -2.17
C TYR A 226 -4.61 -7.59 -0.80
N PHE A 227 -5.36 -8.64 -0.48
CA PHE A 227 -5.97 -8.80 0.83
C PHE A 227 -5.88 -10.26 1.30
N ILE A 228 -4.72 -10.62 1.85
CA ILE A 228 -4.38 -12.00 2.25
C ILE A 228 -3.64 -11.99 3.59
N GLY A 229 -4.10 -12.77 4.55
CA GLY A 229 -3.41 -12.87 5.83
C GLY A 229 -4.13 -13.70 6.86
N SER A 230 -3.51 -13.77 8.03
CA SER A 230 -4.00 -14.51 9.19
C SER A 230 -4.25 -16.00 8.90
N SER A 231 -3.34 -16.63 8.14
CA SER A 231 -3.55 -18.01 7.66
C SER A 231 -3.78 -19.02 8.78
N TYR A 232 -3.21 -18.80 9.95
CA TYR A 232 -3.38 -19.65 11.13
C TYR A 232 -4.85 -19.74 11.62
N TYR A 233 -5.73 -18.84 11.18
CA TYR A 233 -7.19 -18.90 11.40
C TYR A 233 -7.99 -19.43 10.21
N TRP A 234 -7.38 -19.71 9.06
CA TRP A 234 -8.10 -20.31 7.92
C TRP A 234 -8.63 -21.71 8.26
N SER A 235 -9.71 -22.11 7.59
CA SER A 235 -10.32 -23.44 7.78
C SER A 235 -9.42 -24.57 7.28
N SER A 236 -8.56 -24.28 6.30
CA SER A 236 -7.56 -25.17 5.73
C SER A 236 -6.22 -24.43 5.58
N HIS A 237 -5.13 -25.16 5.35
CA HIS A 237 -3.81 -24.56 5.06
C HIS A 237 -3.30 -23.57 6.12
N LYS A 238 -3.53 -23.86 7.41
CA LYS A 238 -3.16 -22.97 8.53
C LYS A 238 -1.67 -22.59 8.55
N GLY A 239 -0.81 -23.50 8.11
CA GLY A 239 0.63 -23.32 7.98
C GLY A 239 1.11 -22.67 6.68
N ALA A 240 0.23 -22.01 5.91
CA ALA A 240 0.61 -21.35 4.64
C ALA A 240 1.60 -20.18 4.81
N GLY A 241 1.86 -19.74 6.04
CA GLY A 241 2.88 -18.72 6.34
C GLY A 241 2.46 -17.29 5.97
N ALA A 242 1.15 -17.01 5.91
CA ALA A 242 0.60 -15.65 5.77
C ALA A 242 0.14 -15.15 7.15
N GLU A 243 1.10 -14.86 8.02
CA GLU A 243 0.91 -14.63 9.46
C GLU A 243 0.58 -13.19 9.86
N ASN A 244 0.50 -12.25 8.91
CA ASN A 244 0.11 -10.88 9.20
C ASN A 244 -1.29 -10.81 9.86
N LEU A 245 -1.48 -9.82 10.73
CA LEU A 245 -2.62 -9.74 11.64
C LEU A 245 -3.80 -8.96 11.06
N ILE A 246 -3.66 -8.38 9.86
CA ILE A 246 -4.59 -7.35 9.40
C ILE A 246 -6.01 -7.90 9.22
N PRO A 247 -6.22 -9.04 8.51
CA PRO A 247 -7.57 -9.60 8.36
C PRO A 247 -8.21 -10.03 9.70
N ILE A 248 -7.44 -10.64 10.61
CA ILE A 248 -8.00 -11.08 11.90
C ILE A 248 -8.34 -9.90 12.81
N GLU A 249 -7.53 -8.85 12.86
CA GLU A 249 -7.81 -7.66 13.67
C GLU A 249 -9.07 -6.94 13.20
N LEU A 250 -9.31 -6.88 11.89
CA LEU A 250 -10.54 -6.35 11.32
C LEU A 250 -11.76 -7.19 11.73
N ALA A 251 -11.69 -8.51 11.57
CA ALA A 251 -12.79 -9.40 11.92
C ALA A 251 -13.11 -9.36 13.42
N ILE A 252 -12.09 -9.33 14.28
CA ILE A 252 -12.25 -9.21 15.74
C ILE A 252 -12.78 -7.84 16.13
N LYS A 253 -12.32 -6.75 15.50
CA LYS A 253 -12.85 -5.40 15.74
C LYS A 253 -14.35 -5.36 15.45
N ILE A 254 -14.78 -5.87 14.30
CA ILE A 254 -16.20 -5.95 13.93
C ILE A 254 -16.98 -6.81 14.92
N ALA A 255 -16.50 -8.01 15.25
CA ALA A 255 -17.15 -8.89 16.21
C ALA A 255 -17.30 -8.24 17.60
N ARG A 256 -16.32 -7.45 18.04
CA ARG A 256 -16.41 -6.68 19.29
C ARG A 256 -17.45 -5.58 19.23
N LYS A 257 -17.54 -4.86 18.11
CA LYS A 257 -18.56 -3.81 17.90
C LYS A 257 -19.98 -4.39 17.85
N ILE A 258 -20.14 -5.57 17.22
CA ILE A 258 -21.38 -6.36 17.27
C ILE A 258 -21.75 -6.71 18.72
N ALA A 259 -20.82 -7.28 19.49
CA ALA A 259 -21.05 -7.64 20.89
C ALA A 259 -21.38 -6.42 21.78
N ALA A 260 -20.81 -5.26 21.46
CA ALA A 260 -21.11 -3.99 22.13
C ALA A 260 -22.41 -3.33 21.64
N ARG A 261 -23.05 -3.86 20.59
CA ARG A 261 -24.19 -3.24 19.88
C ARG A 261 -23.88 -1.82 19.40
N GLU A 262 -22.64 -1.59 18.99
CA GLU A 262 -22.17 -0.31 18.46
C GLU A 262 -22.14 -0.36 16.93
N PRO A 263 -22.61 0.70 16.24
CA PRO A 263 -22.55 0.76 14.79
C PRO A 263 -21.09 0.79 14.33
N PHE A 264 -20.76 -0.09 13.38
CA PHE A 264 -19.42 -0.16 12.81
C PHE A 264 -19.43 -0.83 11.44
N ALA A 265 -18.67 -0.30 10.49
CA ALA A 265 -18.54 -0.91 9.17
C ALA A 265 -17.09 -0.88 8.66
N ALA A 266 -16.72 -1.91 7.91
CA ALA A 266 -15.46 -1.97 7.18
C ALA A 266 -15.72 -2.15 5.68
N TYR A 267 -15.08 -1.31 4.86
CA TYR A 267 -15.19 -1.31 3.40
C TYR A 267 -13.81 -1.58 2.81
N ILE A 268 -13.68 -2.65 2.02
CA ILE A 268 -12.41 -3.11 1.47
C ILE A 268 -12.52 -3.16 -0.06
N ILE A 269 -11.70 -2.38 -0.73
CA ILE A 269 -11.68 -2.22 -2.18
C ILE A 269 -10.39 -2.89 -2.68
N ILE A 270 -10.56 -3.93 -3.49
CA ILE A 270 -9.49 -4.77 -4.04
C ILE A 270 -9.67 -4.90 -5.56
N PRO A 271 -8.63 -5.23 -6.34
CA PRO A 271 -8.82 -5.44 -7.77
C PRO A 271 -9.71 -6.66 -8.01
N MET A 272 -10.43 -6.67 -9.15
CA MET A 272 -11.31 -7.79 -9.50
C MET A 272 -10.54 -9.12 -9.59
N TRP A 273 -9.29 -9.05 -10.06
CA TRP A 273 -8.26 -10.07 -9.92
C TRP A 273 -6.87 -9.42 -9.90
N PRO A 274 -5.83 -10.10 -9.38
CA PRO A 274 -4.45 -9.61 -9.45
C PRO A 274 -4.00 -9.40 -10.89
N GLU A 275 -3.21 -8.37 -11.15
CA GLU A 275 -2.75 -8.04 -12.50
C GLU A 275 -2.09 -9.20 -13.25
N GLY A 276 -2.42 -9.30 -14.53
CA GLY A 276 -2.01 -10.38 -15.41
C GLY A 276 -3.18 -11.26 -15.83
N ASN A 277 -2.87 -12.39 -16.48
CA ASN A 277 -3.89 -13.30 -16.96
C ASN A 277 -4.53 -14.10 -15.80
N PRO A 278 -5.83 -13.89 -15.51
CA PRO A 278 -6.49 -14.49 -14.35
C PRO A 278 -6.59 -16.02 -14.42
N THR A 279 -6.43 -16.63 -15.59
CA THR A 279 -6.55 -18.10 -15.74
C THR A 279 -5.27 -18.85 -15.40
N THR A 280 -4.17 -18.14 -15.17
CA THR A 280 -2.88 -18.77 -14.84
C THR A 280 -2.88 -19.29 -13.39
N ALA A 281 -2.12 -20.36 -13.15
CA ALA A 281 -2.05 -20.99 -11.83
C ALA A 281 -1.64 -20.04 -10.69
N PRO A 282 -0.62 -19.15 -10.85
CA PRO A 282 -0.26 -18.20 -9.79
C PRO A 282 -1.41 -17.24 -9.44
N MET A 283 -2.15 -16.74 -10.43
CA MET A 283 -3.26 -15.81 -10.21
C MET A 283 -4.42 -16.52 -9.49
N GLN A 284 -4.72 -17.76 -9.90
CA GLN A 284 -5.72 -18.59 -9.22
C GLN A 284 -5.32 -18.92 -7.77
N GLU A 285 -4.03 -19.12 -7.51
CA GLU A 285 -3.52 -19.35 -6.16
C GLU A 285 -3.70 -18.12 -5.26
N ILE A 286 -3.38 -16.91 -5.75
CA ILE A 286 -3.64 -15.67 -5.01
C ILE A 286 -5.13 -15.52 -4.69
N LEU A 287 -6.00 -15.73 -5.68
CA LEU A 287 -7.45 -15.66 -5.51
C LEU A 287 -7.96 -16.70 -4.50
N TYR A 288 -7.37 -17.90 -4.49
CA TYR A 288 -7.68 -18.93 -3.50
C TYR A 288 -7.34 -18.47 -2.08
N TRP A 289 -6.14 -17.93 -1.85
CA TRP A 289 -5.72 -17.43 -0.54
C TRP A 289 -6.54 -16.21 -0.07
N GLN A 290 -6.92 -15.33 -0.99
CA GLN A 290 -7.85 -14.24 -0.73
C GLN A 290 -9.22 -14.79 -0.29
N GLY A 291 -9.73 -15.81 -0.99
CA GLY A 291 -10.97 -16.50 -0.63
C GLY A 291 -10.93 -17.14 0.76
N GLN A 292 -9.82 -17.79 1.14
CA GLN A 292 -9.63 -18.33 2.50
C GLN A 292 -9.67 -17.22 3.56
N THR A 293 -9.01 -16.09 3.28
CA THR A 293 -8.98 -14.92 4.17
C THR A 293 -10.39 -14.34 4.35
N MET A 294 -11.12 -14.10 3.26
CA MET A 294 -12.50 -13.58 3.31
C MET A 294 -13.44 -14.54 4.05
N SER A 295 -13.34 -15.84 3.78
CA SER A 295 -14.15 -16.88 4.43
C SER A 295 -13.94 -16.91 5.94
N MET A 296 -12.68 -16.79 6.40
CA MET A 296 -12.36 -16.68 7.82
C MET A 296 -13.02 -15.44 8.45
N MET A 297 -12.91 -14.27 7.82
CA MET A 297 -13.48 -13.03 8.37
C MET A 297 -15.00 -13.11 8.48
N TYR A 298 -15.67 -13.51 7.40
CA TYR A 298 -17.13 -13.63 7.40
C TYR A 298 -17.63 -14.67 8.40
N LYS A 299 -16.90 -15.77 8.59
CA LYS A 299 -17.24 -16.76 9.62
C LYS A 299 -17.21 -16.15 11.02
N ILE A 300 -16.14 -15.44 11.38
CA ILE A 300 -16.01 -14.79 12.70
C ILE A 300 -17.16 -13.80 12.95
N ILE A 301 -17.51 -13.00 11.93
CA ILE A 301 -18.60 -12.03 12.02
C ILE A 301 -19.95 -12.73 12.16
N ALA A 302 -20.22 -13.74 11.33
CA ALA A 302 -21.45 -14.53 11.41
C ALA A 302 -21.60 -15.25 12.76
N ASP A 303 -20.51 -15.77 13.32
CA ASP A 303 -20.49 -16.40 14.64
C ASP A 303 -20.81 -15.37 15.74
N ALA A 304 -20.30 -14.13 15.63
CA ALA A 304 -20.62 -13.04 16.54
C ALA A 304 -22.10 -12.63 16.47
N LEU A 305 -22.67 -12.47 15.28
CA LEU A 305 -24.10 -12.15 15.10
C LEU A 305 -25.01 -13.19 15.75
N ARG A 306 -24.75 -14.49 15.49
CA ARG A 306 -25.52 -15.58 16.09
C ARG A 306 -25.39 -15.63 17.60
N LYS A 307 -24.20 -15.34 18.14
CA LYS A 307 -23.97 -15.30 19.59
C LYS A 307 -24.79 -14.21 20.27
N GLU A 308 -24.96 -13.06 19.62
CA GLU A 308 -25.71 -11.92 20.15
C GLU A 308 -27.22 -11.98 19.82
N GLY A 309 -27.69 -13.05 19.17
CA GLY A 309 -29.10 -13.22 18.79
C GLY A 309 -29.56 -12.26 17.70
N LEU A 310 -28.65 -11.82 16.82
CA LEU A 310 -28.93 -10.91 15.70
C LEU A 310 -29.15 -11.69 14.39
N ASP A 311 -30.15 -12.58 14.38
CA ASP A 311 -30.39 -13.51 13.27
C ASP A 311 -30.90 -12.82 11.99
N ASP A 312 -31.50 -11.63 12.12
CA ASP A 312 -31.96 -10.82 10.98
C ASP A 312 -30.84 -9.98 10.33
N ALA A 313 -29.67 -9.88 10.97
CA ALA A 313 -28.53 -9.11 10.46
C ALA A 313 -27.62 -9.98 9.57
N HIS A 314 -27.07 -9.38 8.52
CA HIS A 314 -26.16 -10.06 7.61
C HIS A 314 -24.70 -9.65 7.87
N PRO A 315 -23.71 -10.55 7.75
CA PRO A 315 -22.30 -10.17 7.88
C PRO A 315 -21.84 -9.01 6.97
N GLN A 316 -22.50 -8.84 5.82
CA GLN A 316 -22.23 -7.73 4.89
C GLN A 316 -22.76 -6.37 5.36
N ASP A 317 -23.60 -6.33 6.39
CA ASP A 317 -23.97 -5.05 7.03
C ASP A 317 -22.75 -4.44 7.75
N TYR A 318 -21.72 -5.25 8.05
CA TYR A 318 -20.52 -4.85 8.79
C TYR A 318 -19.23 -4.95 7.98
N LEU A 319 -19.10 -5.91 7.06
CA LEU A 319 -17.89 -6.12 6.26
C LEU A 319 -18.22 -6.23 4.77
N ASN A 320 -17.71 -5.29 3.98
CA ASN A 320 -17.97 -5.23 2.55
C ASN A 320 -16.68 -5.32 1.74
N PHE A 321 -16.69 -6.15 0.70
CA PHE A 321 -15.63 -6.23 -0.30
C PHE A 321 -16.15 -5.76 -1.65
N TYR A 322 -15.42 -4.85 -2.27
CA TYR A 322 -15.73 -4.32 -3.60
C TYR A 322 -14.52 -4.42 -4.52
N CYS A 323 -14.79 -4.32 -5.81
CA CYS A 323 -13.79 -4.06 -6.83
C CYS A 323 -14.27 -2.96 -7.76
N LEU A 324 -13.34 -2.35 -8.50
CA LEU A 324 -13.64 -1.26 -9.43
C LEU A 324 -13.73 -1.78 -10.87
N GLY A 325 -14.68 -1.25 -11.62
CA GLY A 325 -14.86 -1.57 -13.03
C GLY A 325 -15.51 -0.42 -13.78
N LYS A 326 -15.17 -0.29 -15.06
CA LYS A 326 -15.76 0.72 -15.94
C LYS A 326 -16.46 0.06 -17.12
N ARG A 327 -17.50 0.72 -17.61
CA ARG A 327 -18.12 0.44 -18.91
C ARG A 327 -18.32 1.74 -19.68
N GLU A 328 -17.95 1.77 -20.96
CA GLU A 328 -18.08 2.96 -21.82
C GLU A 328 -19.15 2.73 -22.90
N VAL A 329 -20.23 3.52 -22.88
CA VAL A 329 -21.43 3.31 -23.72
C VAL A 329 -21.30 3.92 -25.13
N THR A 330 -20.37 4.85 -25.34
CA THR A 330 -20.19 5.57 -26.61
C THR A 330 -18.85 5.26 -27.29
N ALA A 331 -18.04 4.35 -26.74
CA ALA A 331 -16.80 3.95 -27.39
C ALA A 331 -17.08 3.21 -28.70
N GLU A 332 -16.47 3.68 -29.79
CA GLU A 332 -16.37 2.94 -31.05
C GLU A 332 -15.48 1.73 -30.81
N VAL A 333 -16.03 0.53 -31.03
CA VAL A 333 -15.30 -0.72 -30.88
C VAL A 333 -14.82 -1.15 -32.26
N PRO A 334 -13.52 -1.47 -32.43
CA PRO A 334 -13.01 -1.96 -33.69
C PRO A 334 -13.76 -3.20 -34.17
N ALA A 335 -14.09 -3.23 -35.46
CA ALA A 335 -14.79 -4.35 -36.07
C ALA A 335 -14.01 -5.67 -35.92
N PRO A 336 -14.69 -6.82 -35.86
CA PRO A 336 -14.01 -8.10 -35.84
C PRO A 336 -13.16 -8.29 -37.10
N THR A 337 -11.91 -8.73 -36.95
CA THR A 337 -11.12 -9.25 -38.07
C THR A 337 -11.56 -10.67 -38.39
N SER A 338 -11.45 -11.08 -39.66
CA SER A 338 -11.90 -12.40 -40.18
C SER A 338 -11.31 -13.63 -39.46
N HIS A 339 -10.24 -13.45 -38.68
CA HIS A 339 -9.56 -14.51 -37.93
C HIS A 339 -9.75 -14.42 -36.41
N SER A 340 -10.60 -13.53 -35.91
CA SER A 340 -10.75 -13.34 -34.46
C SER A 340 -11.78 -14.28 -33.83
N ASN A 341 -11.40 -14.95 -32.74
CA ASN A 341 -12.31 -15.77 -31.94
C ASN A 341 -13.27 -14.86 -31.14
N GLU A 342 -14.55 -14.83 -31.50
CA GLU A 342 -15.58 -13.99 -30.86
C GLU A 342 -15.76 -14.27 -29.36
N ASN A 343 -15.42 -15.49 -28.91
CA ASN A 343 -15.54 -15.90 -27.51
C ASN A 343 -14.24 -15.68 -26.72
N SER A 344 -13.21 -15.08 -27.31
CA SER A 344 -11.99 -14.74 -26.57
C SER A 344 -12.25 -13.66 -25.50
N PRO A 345 -11.53 -13.69 -24.36
CA PRO A 345 -11.69 -12.67 -23.31
C PRO A 345 -11.55 -11.23 -23.82
N LEU A 346 -10.60 -10.96 -24.71
CA LEU A 346 -10.42 -9.65 -25.35
C LEU A 346 -11.69 -9.23 -26.13
N ARG A 347 -12.20 -10.12 -27.00
CA ARG A 347 -13.39 -9.80 -27.80
C ARG A 347 -14.61 -9.56 -26.94
N LEU A 348 -14.78 -10.31 -25.84
CA LEU A 348 -15.86 -10.07 -24.90
C LEU A 348 -15.70 -8.73 -24.18
N ALA A 349 -14.49 -8.37 -23.73
CA ALA A 349 -14.21 -7.08 -23.10
C ALA A 349 -14.51 -5.89 -24.05
N GLN A 350 -14.11 -6.00 -25.32
CA GLN A 350 -14.41 -5.04 -26.38
C GLN A 350 -15.91 -4.98 -26.69
N LYS A 351 -16.55 -6.12 -26.98
CA LYS A 351 -17.99 -6.22 -27.32
C LYS A 351 -18.87 -5.62 -26.22
N PHE A 352 -18.58 -5.90 -24.95
CA PHE A 352 -19.33 -5.37 -23.82
C PHE A 352 -18.83 -4.03 -23.31
N ARG A 353 -17.72 -3.52 -23.87
CA ARG A 353 -17.08 -2.24 -23.58
C ARG A 353 -16.80 -2.03 -22.11
N ARG A 354 -16.34 -3.08 -21.43
CA ARG A 354 -16.11 -3.06 -19.98
C ARG A 354 -14.81 -3.75 -19.61
N PHE A 355 -14.17 -3.24 -18.58
CA PHE A 355 -12.98 -3.83 -17.99
C PHE A 355 -12.83 -3.39 -16.54
N MET A 356 -12.03 -4.11 -15.76
CA MET A 356 -11.72 -3.68 -14.39
C MET A 356 -10.89 -2.39 -14.40
N ILE A 357 -11.10 -1.54 -13.41
CA ILE A 357 -10.14 -0.51 -13.03
C ILE A 357 -9.23 -1.18 -12.02
N TYR A 358 -7.92 -1.20 -12.28
CA TYR A 358 -7.00 -1.91 -11.43
C TYR A 358 -6.72 -1.10 -10.16
N VAL A 359 -7.12 -1.65 -9.01
CA VAL A 359 -6.83 -1.07 -7.71
C VAL A 359 -5.40 -1.43 -7.34
N HIS A 360 -4.48 -0.51 -7.58
CA HIS A 360 -3.09 -0.60 -7.14
C HIS A 360 -2.85 0.15 -5.83
N SER A 361 -3.84 0.87 -5.29
CA SER A 361 -3.77 1.54 -3.99
C SER A 361 -3.18 0.66 -2.88
N LYS A 362 -2.53 1.29 -1.91
CA LYS A 362 -2.22 0.71 -0.59
C LYS A 362 -2.50 1.76 0.48
N GLY A 363 -3.77 1.91 0.81
CA GLY A 363 -4.22 2.92 1.75
C GLY A 363 -5.28 2.43 2.72
N MET A 364 -5.41 3.13 3.83
CA MET A 364 -6.43 2.91 4.85
C MET A 364 -6.85 4.24 5.47
N ILE A 365 -8.15 4.43 5.66
CA ILE A 365 -8.74 5.56 6.38
C ILE A 365 -9.52 5.00 7.58
N ILE A 366 -9.33 5.62 8.74
CA ILE A 366 -10.01 5.28 9.98
C ILE A 366 -10.81 6.50 10.43
N ASP A 367 -12.12 6.31 10.61
CA ASP A 367 -13.01 7.26 11.27
C ASP A 367 -13.00 8.70 10.71
N ASP A 368 -12.63 8.89 9.43
CA ASP A 368 -12.38 10.21 8.79
C ASP A 368 -11.28 11.07 9.48
N GLU A 369 -10.50 10.49 10.39
CA GLU A 369 -9.51 11.20 11.22
C GLU A 369 -8.07 10.83 10.88
N PHE A 370 -7.81 9.54 10.63
CA PHE A 370 -6.47 9.01 10.39
C PHE A 370 -6.37 8.37 9.01
N VAL A 371 -5.28 8.66 8.31
CA VAL A 371 -4.96 8.08 7.00
C VAL A 371 -3.61 7.38 7.05
N LEU A 372 -3.51 6.22 6.41
CA LEU A 372 -2.26 5.51 6.13
C LEU A 372 -2.15 5.30 4.63
N ILE A 373 -1.06 5.75 4.00
CA ILE A 373 -0.78 5.55 2.56
C ILE A 373 0.67 5.06 2.41
N GLY A 374 0.92 4.13 1.51
CA GLY A 374 2.26 3.63 1.28
C GLY A 374 2.39 2.70 0.09
N SER A 375 3.43 1.87 0.12
CA SER A 375 3.70 0.84 -0.89
C SER A 375 3.26 -0.56 -0.47
N ALA A 376 2.96 -0.77 0.83
CA ALA A 376 2.76 -2.08 1.44
C ALA A 376 1.38 -2.67 1.16
N ASN A 377 1.36 -3.81 0.50
CA ASN A 377 0.14 -4.59 0.29
C ASN A 377 -0.32 -5.29 1.59
N ILE A 378 -1.60 -5.61 1.72
CA ILE A 378 -2.08 -6.49 2.79
C ILE A 378 -1.81 -7.94 2.37
N ASN A 379 -0.54 -8.33 2.48
CA ASN A 379 -0.05 -9.68 2.32
C ASN A 379 1.23 -9.88 3.14
N GLN A 380 1.68 -11.13 3.26
CA GLN A 380 2.91 -11.39 4.01
C GLN A 380 4.15 -10.79 3.34
N ARG A 381 4.20 -10.71 2.01
CA ARG A 381 5.35 -10.16 1.28
C ARG A 381 5.67 -8.73 1.70
N SER A 382 4.65 -7.90 1.92
CA SER A 382 4.83 -6.50 2.31
C SER A 382 4.87 -6.28 3.83
N LEU A 383 4.17 -7.09 4.63
CA LEU A 383 3.99 -6.83 6.08
C LEU A 383 4.95 -7.59 7.02
N ASP A 384 5.80 -8.46 6.48
CA ASP A 384 6.70 -9.32 7.27
C ASP A 384 7.96 -8.62 7.77
N GLY A 385 8.46 -7.62 7.03
CA GLY A 385 9.70 -6.91 7.34
C GLY A 385 10.99 -7.59 6.83
N LEU A 386 10.99 -8.92 6.64
CA LEU A 386 12.11 -9.70 6.09
C LEU A 386 11.97 -10.06 4.59
N ARG A 387 10.88 -9.64 3.95
CA ARG A 387 10.55 -9.97 2.56
C ARG A 387 10.80 -8.77 1.65
N ASP A 388 9.75 -8.16 1.10
CA ASP A 388 9.93 -6.96 0.28
C ASP A 388 10.13 -5.75 1.21
N THR A 389 10.97 -4.80 0.78
CA THR A 389 11.13 -3.55 1.54
C THR A 389 10.02 -2.58 1.17
N GLU A 390 9.31 -2.04 2.15
CA GLU A 390 8.15 -1.15 1.97
C GLU A 390 8.30 0.14 2.79
N ILE A 391 7.53 1.17 2.44
CA ILE A 391 7.44 2.44 3.17
C ILE A 391 5.99 2.94 3.15
N ALA A 392 5.56 3.54 4.25
CA ALA A 392 4.25 4.17 4.40
C ALA A 392 4.35 5.40 5.29
N MET A 393 3.36 6.29 5.22
CA MET A 393 3.10 7.29 6.25
C MET A 393 1.75 7.03 6.87
N GLY A 394 1.62 7.35 8.15
CA GLY A 394 0.34 7.57 8.80
C GLY A 394 0.25 9.01 9.25
N ALA A 395 -0.92 9.60 9.11
CA ALA A 395 -1.13 11.00 9.43
C ALA A 395 -2.55 11.27 9.95
N TYR A 396 -2.67 12.29 10.79
CA TYR A 396 -3.95 12.87 11.23
C TYR A 396 -3.80 14.37 11.45
N GLN A 397 -4.92 15.09 11.42
CA GLN A 397 -4.96 16.52 11.77
C GLN A 397 -5.45 16.67 13.21
N PRO A 398 -4.64 17.20 14.14
CA PRO A 398 -4.99 17.21 15.58
C PRO A 398 -6.26 18.02 15.87
N HIS A 399 -6.55 19.05 15.06
CA HIS A 399 -7.73 19.91 15.19
C HIS A 399 -9.00 19.32 14.54
N HIS A 400 -8.90 18.16 13.90
CA HIS A 400 -10.01 17.47 13.24
C HIS A 400 -10.12 16.03 13.75
N SER A 401 -10.40 15.88 15.03
CA SER A 401 -10.59 14.58 15.70
C SER A 401 -11.97 14.45 16.33
N TRP A 402 -12.41 13.21 16.56
CA TRP A 402 -13.63 12.94 17.31
C TRP A 402 -13.56 13.43 18.76
N ALA A 403 -12.38 13.41 19.38
CA ALA A 403 -12.18 13.86 20.76
C ALA A 403 -12.23 15.40 20.89
N GLY A 404 -11.80 16.13 19.86
CA GLY A 404 -11.70 17.59 19.88
C GLY A 404 -12.88 18.34 19.27
N SER A 405 -13.82 17.65 18.61
CA SER A 405 -14.91 18.31 17.87
C SER A 405 -16.30 17.93 18.37
N GLN A 406 -17.28 18.82 18.15
CA GLN A 406 -18.70 18.62 18.52
C GLN A 406 -19.44 17.71 17.51
N GLY A 407 -18.73 17.02 16.62
CA GLY A 407 -19.31 16.21 15.55
C GLY A 407 -18.27 15.40 14.79
N PRO A 408 -18.60 14.82 13.61
CA PRO A 408 -17.64 14.05 12.83
C PRO A 408 -16.48 14.93 12.33
N PRO A 409 -15.23 14.41 12.27
CA PRO A 409 -14.08 15.07 11.65
C PRO A 409 -14.41 15.60 10.26
N ARG A 410 -13.94 16.82 9.96
CA ARG A 410 -14.12 17.49 8.66
C ARG A 410 -12.82 18.03 8.08
N GLY A 411 -11.71 17.40 8.45
CA GLY A 411 -10.41 17.70 7.88
C GLY A 411 -10.24 17.10 6.47
N GLN A 412 -9.04 17.25 5.94
CA GLN A 412 -8.61 16.74 4.64
C GLN A 412 -8.49 15.21 4.59
N ALA A 413 -8.37 14.53 5.75
CA ALA A 413 -8.38 13.06 5.82
C ALA A 413 -9.72 12.45 5.34
N ARG A 414 -10.81 13.22 5.40
CA ARG A 414 -12.11 12.84 4.87
C ARG A 414 -12.12 12.97 3.34
N PRO A 415 -12.31 11.87 2.58
CA PRO A 415 -12.34 11.94 1.13
C PRO A 415 -13.53 12.78 0.65
N PRO A 416 -13.37 13.62 -0.39
CA PRO A 416 -14.48 14.41 -0.93
C PRO A 416 -15.69 13.56 -1.36
N LEU A 417 -15.45 12.31 -1.77
CA LEU A 417 -16.44 11.35 -2.27
C LEU A 417 -17.40 10.79 -1.20
N PHE A 418 -17.06 10.83 0.09
CA PHE A 418 -17.95 10.33 1.15
C PHE A 418 -19.08 11.31 1.54
N THR A 419 -19.16 12.48 0.90
CA THR A 419 -20.25 13.45 1.13
C THR A 419 -21.62 12.97 0.61
N HIS A 420 -21.67 11.95 -0.26
CA HIS A 420 -22.92 11.45 -0.84
C HIS A 420 -23.42 10.09 -0.32
N LEU A 421 -22.56 9.24 0.27
CA LEU A 421 -22.97 7.90 0.70
C LEU A 421 -23.63 7.86 2.10
N CYS A 422 -23.38 8.85 2.96
CA CYS A 422 -23.97 8.90 4.32
C CYS A 422 -25.19 9.83 4.46
N ARG A 423 -25.83 10.23 3.35
CA ARG A 423 -27.06 11.07 3.38
C ARG A 423 -28.34 10.34 2.93
N SER A 424 -28.26 9.04 2.69
CA SER A 424 -29.42 8.19 2.41
C SER A 424 -29.48 7.08 3.44
N GLY A 425 -30.08 7.39 4.59
CA GLY A 425 -30.47 6.48 5.66
C GLY A 425 -31.62 7.11 6.40
#